data_AF-A0A9D2GIG3-F1
#
_entry.id   AF-A0A9D2GIG3-F1
#
_cell.length_a   1.000
_cell.length_b   1.000
_cell.length_c   1.000
_cell.angle_alpha   90.00
_cell.angle_beta   90.00
_cell.angle_gamma   90.00
#
_symmetry.space_group_name_H-M   'P 1'
#
loop_
_entity.id
_entity.type
_entity.pdbx_description
1 polymer ?
#
loop_
_entity_poly.entity_id
_entity_poly.type
_entity_poly.pdbx_seq_one_letter_code
_entity_poly.pdbx_strand_id
1 'polypeptide(L)' 'MLHVGQRTYSDYESGKTRIPVDNLLKLAKFYNISMDYITGASNIKTEYPKE' A
#
# COMPACT_ATOMS: atom_id res chain seq x y z
N MET A 1 -0.66 -0.43 22.38
CA MET A 1 0.77 -0.75 22.15
C MET A 1 0.83 -1.81 21.07
N LEU A 2 1.28 -1.45 19.87
CA LEU A 2 1.25 -2.35 18.71
C LEU A 2 2.16 -3.56 19.01
N HIS A 3 1.55 -4.73 19.11
CA HIS A 3 2.17 -6.03 19.46
C HIS A 3 3.05 -6.58 18.33
N VAL A 4 3.81 -5.73 17.65
CA VAL A 4 4.77 -6.11 16.62
C VAL A 4 6.15 -5.97 17.24
N GLY A 5 6.78 -7.11 17.51
CA GLY A 5 8.12 -7.15 18.08
C GLY A 5 9.10 -6.34 17.23
N GLN A 6 10.13 -5.76 17.86
CA GLN A 6 11.07 -4.83 17.19
C GLN A 6 11.68 -5.38 15.89
N ARG A 7 11.76 -6.70 15.73
CA ARG A 7 12.18 -7.35 14.47
C ARG A 7 11.24 -7.06 13.31
N THR A 8 9.92 -7.07 13.52
CA THR A 8 8.94 -6.73 12.49
C THR A 8 9.09 -5.26 12.08
N TYR A 9 9.34 -4.37 13.04
CA TYR A 9 9.58 -2.95 12.80
C TYR A 9 10.83 -2.71 11.93
N SER A 10 11.95 -3.36 12.26
CA SER A 10 13.17 -3.32 11.44
C SER A 10 12.98 -3.91 10.03
N ASP A 11 12.09 -4.89 9.87
CA ASP A 11 11.75 -5.46 8.55
C ASP A 11 10.90 -4.48 7.70
N TYR A 12 10.07 -3.64 8.31
CA TYR A 12 9.37 -2.54 7.61
C TYR A 12 10.37 -1.48 7.10
N GLU A 13 11.27 -0.99 7.95
CA GLU A 13 12.25 0.05 7.58
C GLU A 13 13.35 -0.46 6.63
N SER A 14 13.69 -1.76 6.71
CA SER A 14 14.63 -2.40 5.78
C SER A 14 14.03 -2.72 4.40
N GLY A 15 12.76 -2.36 4.15
CA GLY A 15 12.09 -2.59 2.86
C GLY A 15 11.59 -4.02 2.62
N LYS A 16 11.60 -4.88 3.65
CA LYS A 16 11.05 -6.25 3.55
C LYS A 16 9.56 -6.30 3.77
N THR A 17 9.00 -5.42 4.59
CA THR A 17 7.56 -5.42 4.81
C THR A 17 6.85 -4.54 3.80
N ARG A 18 6.28 -5.21 2.80
CA ARG A 18 5.30 -4.64 1.87
C ARG A 18 4.20 -3.94 2.67
N ILE A 19 3.83 -2.72 2.28
CA ILE A 19 2.56 -2.12 2.73
C ILE A 19 1.49 -3.19 2.46
N PRO A 20 0.70 -3.61 3.47
CA PRO A 20 -0.29 -4.66 3.27
C PRO A 20 -1.21 -4.20 2.14
N VAL A 21 -1.41 -5.08 1.15
CA VAL A 21 -2.19 -4.79 -0.06
C VAL A 21 -3.57 -4.27 0.32
N ASP A 22 -4.16 -4.75 1.42
CA ASP A 22 -5.39 -4.23 2.03
C ASP A 22 -5.39 -2.72 2.30
N ASN A 23 -4.30 -2.18 2.84
CA ASN A 23 -4.21 -0.74 3.13
C ASN A 23 -4.06 0.08 1.85
N LEU A 24 -3.26 -0.41 0.91
CA LEU A 24 -3.17 0.20 -0.43
C LEU A 24 -4.51 0.16 -1.15
N LEU A 25 -5.25 -0.94 -1.04
CA LEU A 25 -6.57 -1.11 -1.64
C LEU A 25 -7.58 -0.12 -1.05
N LYS A 26 -7.54 0.08 0.27
CA LYS A 26 -8.39 1.09 0.95
C LYS A 26 -8.06 2.50 0.48
N LEU A 27 -6.77 2.85 0.38
CA LEU A 27 -6.34 4.17 -0.10
C LEU A 27 -6.70 4.36 -1.59
N ALA A 28 -6.47 3.34 -2.42
CA ALA A 28 -6.81 3.33 -3.83
C ALA A 28 -8.31 3.55 -4.05
N LYS A 29 -9.15 2.84 -3.28
CA LYS A 29 -10.61 3.04 -3.27
C LYS A 29 -11.01 4.44 -2.77
N PHE A 30 -10.41 4.90 -1.68
CA PHE A 30 -10.73 6.19 -1.05
C PHE A 30 -10.39 7.39 -1.93
N TYR A 31 -9.20 7.38 -2.54
CA TYR A 31 -8.74 8.41 -3.47
C TYR A 31 -9.24 8.19 -4.91
N ASN A 32 -9.98 7.11 -5.15
CA ASN A 32 -10.44 6.65 -6.46
C ASN A 32 -9.32 6.60 -7.52
N ILE A 33 -8.15 6.11 -7.11
CA ILE A 33 -6.96 5.92 -7.97
C ILE A 33 -6.59 4.45 -8.07
N SER A 34 -5.97 4.06 -9.17
CA SER A 34 -5.53 2.68 -9.40
C SER A 34 -4.39 2.27 -8.47
N MET A 35 -4.32 0.96 -8.20
CA MET A 35 -3.24 0.32 -7.47
C MET A 35 -1.88 0.58 -8.14
N ASP A 36 -1.84 0.61 -9.47
CA ASP A 36 -0.62 0.85 -10.24
C ASP A 36 -0.06 2.27 -10.00
N TYR A 37 -0.96 3.25 -9.88
CA TYR A 37 -0.60 4.64 -9.63
C TYR A 37 -0.16 4.88 -8.18
N ILE A 38 -0.88 4.33 -7.20
CA ILE A 38 -0.53 4.51 -5.77
C ILE A 38 0.74 3.74 -5.38
N THR A 39 1.05 2.64 -6.06
CA THR A 39 2.29 1.87 -5.83
C THR A 39 3.48 2.39 -6.62
N GLY A 40 3.28 3.36 -7.52
CA GLY A 40 4.32 3.88 -8.40
C GLY A 40 4.75 2.92 -9.50
N ALA A 41 4.00 1.83 -9.72
CA ALA A 41 4.22 0.91 -10.83
C ALA A 41 3.86 1.55 -12.19
N SER A 42 2.95 2.53 -12.17
CA SER A 42 2.60 3.36 -13.34
C SER A 42 2.50 4.83 -12.96
N ASN A 43 3.00 5.69 -13.85
CA ASN A 43 2.81 7.14 -13.75
C ASN A 43 1.47 7.61 -14.32
N ILE A 44 0.63 6.68 -14.80
CA ILE A 44 -0.67 7.00 -15.37
C ILE A 44 -1.70 6.99 -14.25
N LYS A 45 -2.26 8.16 -13.94
CA LYS A 45 -3.38 8.29 -13.01
C LYS A 45 -4.63 7.67 -13.64
N THR A 46 -4.89 6.42 -13.31
CA THR A 46 -6.10 5.69 -13.68
C THR A 46 -7.05 5.64 -12.49
N GLU A 47 -8.35 5.62 -12.74
CA GLU A 47 -9.35 5.48 -11.67
C GLU A 47 -9.33 4.08 -11.08
N TYR A 48 -9.75 3.95 -9.82
CA TYR A 48 -9.91 2.63 -9.22
C TYR A 48 -11.00 1.85 -9.99
N PRO A 49 -10.74 0.61 -10.44
CA PRO A 49 -11.73 -0.16 -11.18
C PRO A 49 -13.00 -0.32 -10.36
N LYS A 50 -14.12 0.13 -10.93
CA LYS A 50 -15.46 -0.07 -10.39
C LYS A 50 -15.98 -1.34 -11.06
N GLU A 51 -16.08 -2.43 -10.30
CA GLU A 51 -16.89 -3.58 -10.70
C GLU A 51 -18.36 -3.17 -10.86
#